data_AF-A0A2W2CXH2-F1
#
_entry.id   AF-A0A2W2CXH2-F1
#
_cell.length_a   1.000
_cell.length_b   1.000
_cell.length_c   1.000
_cell.angle_alpha   90.00
_cell.angle_beta   90.00
_cell.angle_gamma   90.00
#
_symmetry.space_group_name_H-M   'P 1'
#
loop_
_entity.id
_entity.type
_entity.pdbx_description
1 polymer ?
#
loop_
_entity_poly.entity_id
_entity_poly.type
_entity_poly.pdbx_seq_one_letter_code
_entity_poly.pdbx_strand_id
1 'polypeptide(L)'
;MSNSLAVAATTRVLQSLVQEAASRAVPGVSVLTRPPTKAADGAAQGTSIHVFLFQVIPNEVWRNEDLPTRTATGQLRRRPRVAVDLMYLLTFHGDEAALVPQQMLGEVLTALHREPRLTPTVIRAALAADGPDGPFAGADLADQVETITLSLQRMSAETLSKLWSVLFQAPYALSVFYQASVVVLDADVATAPATQVAADGVTVTVRAGDAR
;
A
#
# COMPACT_ATOMS: atom_id res chain seq x y z
N MET A 1 9.46 -4.67 -11.88
CA MET A 1 9.86 -4.86 -10.46
C MET A 1 9.19 -3.76 -9.66
N SER A 2 9.35 -3.72 -8.34
CA SER A 2 8.81 -2.63 -7.54
C SER A 2 9.80 -2.28 -6.43
N ASN A 3 10.35 -1.07 -6.50
CA ASN A 3 11.40 -0.57 -5.61
C ASN A 3 10.81 0.04 -4.32
N SER A 4 11.64 0.71 -3.53
CA SER A 4 11.25 1.32 -2.26
C SER A 4 10.15 2.38 -2.39
N LEU A 5 9.94 2.95 -3.57
CA LEU A 5 8.88 3.94 -3.83
C LEU A 5 7.49 3.31 -3.94
N ALA A 6 7.38 1.97 -4.01
CA ALA A 6 6.12 1.26 -4.23
C ALA A 6 4.98 1.68 -3.28
N VAL A 7 5.27 1.86 -1.98
CA VAL A 7 4.27 2.26 -0.97
C VAL A 7 3.79 3.70 -1.20
N ALA A 8 4.72 4.62 -1.46
CA ALA A 8 4.39 6.02 -1.72
C ALA A 8 3.64 6.16 -3.05
N ALA A 9 4.10 5.47 -4.10
CA ALA A 9 3.46 5.45 -5.41
C ALA A 9 2.05 4.86 -5.34
N THR A 10 1.83 3.76 -4.60
CA THR A 10 0.49 3.20 -4.40
C THR A 10 -0.46 4.20 -3.74
N THR A 11 0.03 4.92 -2.72
CA THR A 11 -0.73 5.96 -2.03
C THR A 11 -1.07 7.13 -2.96
N ARG A 12 -0.14 7.55 -3.81
CA ARG A 12 -0.35 8.61 -4.80
C ARG A 12 -1.38 8.22 -5.86
N VAL A 13 -1.31 6.99 -6.36
CA VAL A 13 -2.27 6.45 -7.33
C VAL A 13 -3.67 6.42 -6.71
N LEU A 14 -3.81 5.91 -5.49
CA LEU A 14 -5.09 5.90 -4.78
C LEU A 14 -5.63 7.33 -4.58
N GLN A 15 -4.77 8.27 -4.17
CA GLN A 15 -5.16 9.68 -4.03
C GLN A 15 -5.63 10.29 -5.35
N SER A 16 -4.96 10.00 -6.47
CA SER A 16 -5.38 10.46 -7.80
C SER A 16 -6.76 9.95 -8.18
N LEU A 17 -7.03 8.65 -7.97
CA LEU A 17 -8.31 8.02 -8.27
C LEU A 17 -9.45 8.59 -7.41
N VAL A 18 -9.19 8.77 -6.11
CA VAL A 18 -10.15 9.38 -5.18
C VAL A 18 -10.40 10.85 -5.53
N GLN A 19 -9.36 11.60 -5.91
CA GLN A 19 -9.48 13.01 -6.33
C GLN A 19 -10.35 13.13 -7.58
N GLU A 20 -10.12 12.31 -8.60
CA GLU A 20 -10.93 12.31 -9.81
C GLU A 20 -12.39 11.97 -9.52
N ALA A 21 -12.64 10.95 -8.69
CA ALA A 21 -13.99 10.54 -8.32
C ALA A 21 -14.72 11.62 -7.50
N ALA A 22 -14.06 12.15 -6.48
CA ALA A 22 -14.63 13.17 -5.62
C ALA A 22 -14.95 14.46 -6.38
N SER A 23 -14.13 14.82 -7.37
CA SER A 23 -14.32 16.02 -8.18
C SER A 23 -15.56 15.94 -9.09
N ARG A 24 -16.08 14.73 -9.35
CA ARG A 24 -17.38 14.53 -10.02
C ARG A 24 -18.57 14.80 -9.10
N ALA A 25 -18.43 14.51 -7.80
CA ALA A 25 -19.45 14.81 -6.80
C ALA A 25 -19.47 16.29 -6.45
N VAL A 26 -18.30 16.83 -6.07
CA VAL A 26 -18.18 18.18 -5.50
C VAL A 26 -16.97 18.89 -6.10
N PRO A 27 -17.16 20.00 -6.82
CA PRO A 27 -16.06 20.81 -7.34
C PRO A 27 -15.16 21.37 -6.23
N GLY A 28 -13.85 21.41 -6.47
CA GLY A 28 -12.90 22.03 -5.53
C GLY A 28 -12.56 21.17 -4.30
N VAL A 29 -13.03 19.93 -4.22
CA VAL A 29 -12.63 18.98 -3.17
C VAL A 29 -11.12 18.76 -3.18
N SER A 30 -10.51 18.72 -1.99
CA SER A 30 -9.09 18.41 -1.83
C SER A 30 -8.88 17.02 -1.23
N VAL A 31 -8.11 16.17 -1.90
CA VAL A 31 -7.74 14.85 -1.38
C VAL A 31 -6.31 14.86 -0.82
N LEU A 32 -6.19 14.54 0.46
CA LEU A 32 -4.95 14.65 1.25
C LEU A 32 -4.47 13.27 1.72
N THR A 33 -3.18 12.96 1.60
CA THR A 33 -2.61 11.65 2.00
C THR A 33 -2.07 11.63 3.43
N ARG A 34 -2.80 12.25 4.37
CA ARG A 34 -2.38 12.44 5.77
C ARG A 34 -3.55 12.20 6.72
N PRO A 35 -3.30 11.86 8.00
CA PRO A 35 -4.39 11.71 8.96
C PRO A 35 -5.21 13.01 9.09
N PRO A 36 -6.52 12.92 9.40
CA PRO A 36 -7.34 14.08 9.67
C PRO A 36 -6.81 14.79 10.93
N THR A 37 -6.75 16.12 10.88
CA THR A 37 -6.35 16.98 12.00
C THR A 37 -7.18 18.26 11.96
N LYS A 38 -7.48 18.85 13.12
CA LYS A 38 -8.17 20.16 13.19
C LYS A 38 -7.56 21.23 12.26
N ALA A 39 -6.24 21.25 12.14
CA ALA A 39 -5.54 22.20 11.27
C ALA A 39 -5.68 21.87 9.78
N ALA A 40 -5.78 20.58 9.42
CA ALA A 40 -6.01 20.17 8.04
C ALA A 40 -7.42 20.52 7.57
N ASP A 41 -8.41 20.30 8.43
CA ASP A 41 -9.81 20.55 8.13
C ASP A 41 -10.11 22.05 8.02
N GLY A 42 -9.36 22.90 8.73
CA GLY A 42 -9.46 24.36 8.61
C GLY A 42 -8.75 24.96 7.39
N ALA A 43 -7.78 24.26 6.80
CA ALA A 43 -7.00 24.75 5.66
C ALA A 43 -7.57 24.32 4.30
N ALA A 44 -8.21 23.14 4.22
CA ALA A 44 -9.06 22.79 3.10
C ALA A 44 -10.36 23.60 3.22
N GLN A 45 -10.80 24.26 2.16
CA GLN A 45 -11.95 25.18 2.13
C GLN A 45 -13.30 24.46 2.36
N GLY A 46 -13.48 23.83 3.52
CA GLY A 46 -14.69 23.14 3.96
C GLY A 46 -14.84 21.70 3.46
N THR A 47 -14.36 21.36 2.26
CA THR A 47 -14.58 20.01 1.66
C THR A 47 -13.27 19.29 1.34
N SER A 48 -13.04 18.15 2.01
CA SER A 48 -11.83 17.34 1.82
C SER A 48 -12.08 15.85 2.01
N ILE A 49 -11.17 15.05 1.45
CA ILE A 49 -11.08 13.62 1.73
C ILE A 49 -9.66 13.32 2.20
N HIS A 50 -9.51 12.57 3.28
CA HIS A 50 -8.22 12.12 3.76
C HIS A 50 -8.01 10.65 3.42
N VAL A 51 -6.92 10.33 2.73
CA VAL A 51 -6.45 8.97 2.44
C VAL A 51 -5.31 8.67 3.40
N PHE A 52 -5.62 8.03 4.52
CA PHE A 52 -4.67 7.77 5.59
C PHE A 52 -4.25 6.29 5.62
N LEU A 53 -2.97 6.01 5.37
CA LEU A 53 -2.38 4.68 5.56
C LEU A 53 -2.22 4.42 7.07
N PHE A 54 -3.15 3.70 7.68
CA PHE A 54 -3.16 3.49 9.13
C PHE A 54 -2.49 2.19 9.56
N GLN A 55 -2.37 1.21 8.66
CA GLN A 55 -1.75 -0.08 8.96
C GLN A 55 -1.11 -0.69 7.69
N VAL A 56 0.01 -1.39 7.89
CA VAL A 56 0.65 -2.22 6.87
C VAL A 56 0.78 -3.62 7.44
N ILE A 57 0.32 -4.63 6.72
CA ILE A 57 0.38 -6.04 7.17
C ILE A 57 1.10 -6.90 6.13
N PRO A 58 1.82 -7.97 6.52
CA PRO A 58 2.36 -8.92 5.58
C PRO A 58 1.25 -9.60 4.78
N ASN A 59 1.42 -9.73 3.47
CA ASN A 59 0.46 -10.46 2.63
C ASN A 59 0.59 -11.97 2.88
N GLU A 60 -0.51 -12.63 3.26
CA GLU A 60 -0.46 -14.05 3.68
C GLU A 60 -0.09 -15.02 2.57
N VAL A 61 -0.43 -14.70 1.31
CA VAL A 61 -0.17 -15.55 0.15
C VAL A 61 1.30 -15.47 -0.26
N TRP A 62 1.87 -14.26 -0.24
CA TRP A 62 3.21 -13.98 -0.77
C TRP A 62 4.30 -13.86 0.31
N ARG A 63 3.97 -13.98 1.60
CA ARG A 63 4.95 -13.84 2.69
C ARG A 63 6.09 -14.86 2.67
N ASN A 64 5.87 -16.06 2.11
CA ASN A 64 6.87 -17.13 2.04
C ASN A 64 7.77 -16.99 0.79
N GLU A 65 7.49 -15.98 -0.04
CA GLU A 65 8.25 -15.67 -1.24
C GLU A 65 9.36 -14.63 -0.95
N ASP A 66 9.82 -14.53 0.29
CA ASP A 66 10.76 -13.52 0.80
C ASP A 66 12.24 -13.89 0.60
N LEU A 67 12.57 -15.18 0.62
CA LEU A 67 13.95 -15.64 0.59
C LEU A 67 14.63 -15.45 -0.78
N PRO A 68 15.88 -14.95 -0.81
CA PRO A 68 16.67 -14.91 -2.03
C PRO A 68 17.05 -16.32 -2.49
N THR A 69 17.05 -16.53 -3.81
CA THR A 69 17.62 -17.75 -4.40
C THR A 69 18.86 -17.39 -5.20
N ARG A 70 19.83 -18.29 -5.25
CA ARG A 70 21.10 -18.12 -5.96
C ARG A 70 21.36 -19.28 -6.90
N THR A 71 22.12 -19.05 -7.97
CA THR A 71 22.62 -20.08 -8.87
C THR A 71 23.79 -20.85 -8.23
N ALA A 72 24.19 -21.97 -8.83
CA ALA A 72 25.37 -22.73 -8.41
C ALA A 72 26.69 -21.92 -8.48
N THR A 73 26.71 -20.85 -9.29
CA THR A 73 27.82 -19.90 -9.40
C THR A 73 27.73 -18.74 -8.41
N GLY A 74 26.79 -18.78 -7.45
CA GLY A 74 26.62 -17.78 -6.41
C GLY A 74 25.94 -16.49 -6.87
N GLN A 75 25.49 -16.40 -8.14
CA GLN A 75 24.75 -15.24 -8.65
C GLN A 75 23.32 -15.22 -8.11
N LEU A 76 22.82 -14.03 -7.81
CA LEU A 76 21.46 -13.87 -7.31
C LEU A 76 20.45 -14.17 -8.43
N ARG A 77 19.62 -15.19 -8.23
CA ARG A 77 18.53 -15.56 -9.15
C ARG A 77 17.24 -14.83 -8.79
N ARG A 78 16.99 -14.60 -7.49
CA ARG A 78 15.83 -13.89 -6.98
C ARG A 78 16.25 -12.96 -5.85
N ARG A 79 15.88 -11.69 -5.95
CA ARG A 79 16.13 -10.68 -4.92
C ARG A 79 15.25 -10.97 -3.70
N PRO A 80 15.72 -10.63 -2.48
CA PRO A 80 14.85 -10.59 -1.32
C PRO A 80 13.69 -9.64 -1.61
N ARG A 81 12.48 -10.04 -1.23
CA ARG A 81 11.28 -9.21 -1.40
C ARG A 81 10.40 -9.27 -0.16
N VAL A 82 9.61 -8.23 0.03
CA VAL A 82 8.55 -8.23 1.02
C VAL A 82 7.22 -7.95 0.32
N ALA A 83 6.22 -8.74 0.63
CA ALA A 83 4.86 -8.56 0.12
C ALA A 83 3.96 -8.09 1.25
N VAL A 84 3.29 -6.96 1.04
CA VAL A 84 2.45 -6.31 2.03
C VAL A 84 1.08 -5.95 1.47
N ASP A 85 0.11 -5.89 2.37
CA ASP A 85 -1.19 -5.26 2.13
C ASP A 85 -1.22 -3.91 2.86
N LEU A 86 -1.63 -2.87 2.13
CA LEU A 86 -1.71 -1.51 2.65
C LEU A 86 -3.16 -1.20 3.05
N MET A 87 -3.38 -0.87 4.32
CA MET A 87 -4.71 -0.59 4.87
C MET A 87 -4.93 0.92 4.99
N TYR A 88 -5.84 1.44 4.18
CA TYR A 88 -6.21 2.84 4.12
C TYR A 88 -7.53 3.12 4.82
N LEU A 89 -7.57 4.20 5.59
CA LEU A 89 -8.76 4.84 6.11
C LEU A 89 -9.05 6.05 5.22
N LEU A 90 -10.21 6.07 4.59
CA LEU A 90 -10.72 7.23 3.87
C LEU A 90 -11.72 7.96 4.77
N THR A 91 -11.48 9.24 5.08
CA THR A 91 -12.43 10.09 5.83
C THR A 91 -12.93 11.24 4.97
N PHE A 92 -14.22 11.56 5.08
CA PHE A 92 -14.90 12.54 4.23
C PHE A 92 -15.36 13.72 5.09
N HIS A 93 -14.99 14.93 4.66
CA HIS A 93 -15.28 16.17 5.37
C HIS A 93 -15.96 17.15 4.41
N GLY A 94 -16.99 17.86 4.88
CA GLY A 94 -17.82 18.71 4.05
C GLY A 94 -19.01 19.27 4.82
N ASP A 95 -19.90 19.95 4.10
CA ASP A 95 -21.18 20.39 4.64
C ASP A 95 -22.11 19.20 4.89
N GLU A 96 -22.29 18.84 6.16
CA GLU A 96 -23.17 17.77 6.62
C GLU A 96 -24.66 18.08 6.35
N ALA A 97 -25.07 19.35 6.37
CA ALA A 97 -26.47 19.73 6.11
C ALA A 97 -26.85 19.48 4.64
N ALA A 98 -25.88 19.65 3.73
CA ALA A 98 -26.01 19.36 2.31
C ALA A 98 -25.67 17.90 1.94
N LEU A 99 -25.34 17.05 2.93
CA LEU A 99 -24.91 15.66 2.73
C LEU A 99 -23.70 15.52 1.80
N VAL A 100 -22.80 16.52 1.78
CA VAL A 100 -21.61 16.52 0.92
C VAL A 100 -20.70 15.31 1.18
N PRO A 101 -20.39 14.93 2.44
CA PRO A 101 -19.59 13.73 2.71
C PRO A 101 -20.19 12.45 2.12
N GLN A 102 -21.51 12.28 2.18
CA GLN A 102 -22.23 11.11 1.69
C GLN A 102 -22.26 11.07 0.16
N GLN A 103 -22.40 12.22 -0.50
CA GLN A 103 -22.29 12.33 -1.97
C GLN A 103 -20.90 11.92 -2.46
N MET A 104 -19.85 12.46 -1.82
CA MET A 104 -18.47 12.08 -2.13
C MET A 104 -18.21 10.60 -1.88
N LEU A 105 -18.72 10.06 -0.77
CA LEU A 105 -18.61 8.63 -0.47
C LEU A 105 -19.24 7.78 -1.58
N GLY A 106 -20.44 8.12 -2.04
CA GLY A 106 -21.14 7.38 -3.11
C GLY A 106 -20.33 7.34 -4.41
N GLU A 107 -19.77 8.48 -4.84
CA GLU A 107 -18.93 8.56 -6.04
C GLU A 107 -17.62 7.78 -5.88
N VAL A 108 -16.94 7.91 -4.74
CA VAL A 108 -15.68 7.20 -4.49
C VAL A 108 -15.90 5.70 -4.45
N LEU A 109 -16.94 5.22 -3.76
CA LEU A 109 -17.27 3.79 -3.72
C LEU A 109 -17.57 3.25 -5.11
N THR A 110 -18.37 3.96 -5.90
CA THR A 110 -18.73 3.54 -7.26
C THR A 110 -17.51 3.51 -8.18
N ALA A 111 -16.65 4.52 -8.10
CA ALA A 111 -15.43 4.60 -8.91
C ALA A 111 -14.44 3.48 -8.59
N LEU A 112 -14.14 3.27 -7.30
CA LEU A 112 -13.18 2.24 -6.86
C LEU A 112 -13.74 0.83 -7.06
N HIS A 113 -15.06 0.64 -7.00
CA HIS A 113 -15.67 -0.66 -7.30
C HIS A 113 -15.70 -0.97 -8.81
N ARG A 114 -15.83 0.05 -9.66
CA ARG A 114 -15.87 -0.12 -11.12
C ARG A 114 -14.51 -0.54 -11.68
N GLU A 115 -13.43 0.07 -11.21
CA GLU A 115 -12.06 -0.25 -11.62
C GLU A 115 -11.18 -0.44 -10.38
N PRO A 116 -11.25 -1.60 -9.72
CA PRO A 116 -10.49 -1.85 -8.50
C PRO A 116 -9.02 -2.16 -8.79
N ARG A 117 -8.64 -2.40 -10.05
CA ARG A 117 -7.29 -2.85 -10.41
C ARG A 117 -6.41 -1.67 -10.81
N LEU A 118 -5.29 -1.50 -10.12
CA LEU A 118 -4.27 -0.52 -10.47
C LEU A 118 -3.42 -1.05 -11.62
N THR A 119 -3.94 -0.89 -12.85
CA THR A 119 -3.23 -1.30 -14.06
C THR A 119 -1.97 -0.44 -14.28
N PRO A 120 -0.97 -0.93 -15.04
CA PRO A 120 0.23 -0.15 -15.36
C PRO A 120 -0.09 1.22 -15.99
N THR A 121 -1.15 1.30 -16.81
CA THR A 121 -1.61 2.54 -17.43
C THR A 121 -2.10 3.54 -16.39
N VAL A 122 -2.93 3.08 -15.44
CA VAL A 122 -3.45 3.92 -14.33
C VAL A 122 -2.29 4.40 -13.45
N ILE A 123 -1.35 3.51 -13.12
CA ILE A 123 -0.19 3.85 -12.30
C ILE A 123 0.65 4.92 -13.00
N ARG A 124 1.05 4.70 -14.26
CA ARG A 124 1.87 5.66 -15.00
C ARG A 124 1.18 7.02 -15.17
N ALA A 125 -0.13 7.02 -15.45
CA ALA A 125 -0.90 8.25 -15.59
C ALA A 125 -0.93 9.07 -14.29
N ALA A 126 -1.18 8.41 -13.15
CA ALA A 126 -1.22 9.08 -11.86
C ALA A 126 0.15 9.65 -11.44
N LEU A 127 1.24 8.91 -11.68
CA LEU A 127 2.60 9.35 -11.33
C LEU A 127 3.14 10.43 -12.28
N ALA A 128 2.71 10.43 -13.55
CA ALA A 128 3.15 11.44 -14.53
C ALA A 128 2.73 12.87 -14.15
N ALA A 129 1.66 13.02 -13.37
CA ALA A 129 1.18 14.33 -12.90
C ALA A 129 2.18 15.05 -11.99
N ASP A 130 3.12 14.33 -11.36
CA ASP A 130 4.15 14.92 -10.49
C ASP A 130 5.43 15.30 -11.25
N GLY A 131 5.47 15.04 -12.57
CA GLY A 131 6.59 15.38 -13.44
C GLY A 131 7.75 14.38 -13.42
N PRO A 132 8.66 14.45 -14.42
CA PRO A 132 9.76 13.50 -14.57
C PRO A 132 10.81 13.59 -13.45
N ASP A 133 11.01 14.78 -12.88
CA ASP A 133 11.94 15.04 -11.77
C ASP A 133 11.23 15.10 -10.41
N GLY A 134 9.99 14.60 -10.35
CA GLY A 134 9.17 14.59 -9.16
C GLY A 134 9.59 13.54 -8.12
N PRO A 135 8.86 13.46 -6.99
CA PRO A 135 9.15 12.50 -5.90
C PRO A 135 9.03 11.02 -6.32
N PHE A 136 8.44 10.75 -7.48
CA PHE A 136 8.28 9.40 -8.04
C PHE A 136 9.21 9.15 -9.24
N ALA A 137 10.22 10.00 -9.46
CA ALA A 137 11.27 9.75 -10.43
C ALA A 137 11.93 8.39 -10.16
N GLY A 138 11.93 7.50 -11.15
CA GLY A 138 12.46 6.14 -11.01
C GLY A 138 11.53 5.14 -10.30
N ALA A 139 10.28 5.49 -10.01
CA ALA A 139 9.30 4.51 -9.53
C ALA A 139 8.97 3.49 -10.63
N ASP A 140 9.09 2.21 -10.31
CA ASP A 140 8.88 1.09 -11.23
C ASP A 140 7.63 0.26 -10.87
N LEU A 141 6.76 0.74 -9.97
CA LEU A 141 5.55 0.05 -9.50
C LEU A 141 4.68 -0.53 -10.64
N ALA A 142 4.62 0.15 -11.78
CA ALA A 142 3.87 -0.29 -12.97
C ALA A 142 4.43 -1.58 -13.62
N ASP A 143 5.65 -1.96 -13.27
CA ASP A 143 6.34 -3.17 -13.75
C ASP A 143 6.24 -4.32 -12.73
N GLN A 144 5.50 -4.15 -11.63
CA GLN A 144 5.19 -5.23 -10.72
C GLN A 144 4.38 -6.31 -11.45
N VAL A 145 4.70 -7.59 -11.19
CA VAL A 145 4.04 -8.74 -11.85
C VAL A 145 2.58 -8.85 -11.43
N GLU A 146 2.33 -8.80 -10.13
CA GLU A 146 0.97 -8.86 -9.59
C GLU A 146 0.28 -7.49 -9.70
N THR A 147 -0.95 -7.48 -10.19
CA THR A 147 -1.74 -6.24 -10.26
C THR A 147 -2.28 -5.91 -8.87
N ILE A 148 -1.99 -4.71 -8.37
CA ILE A 148 -2.58 -4.23 -7.11
C ILE A 148 -4.08 -4.08 -7.30
N THR A 149 -4.85 -4.66 -6.38
CA THR A 149 -6.30 -4.62 -6.33
C THR A 149 -6.74 -3.88 -5.07
N LEU A 150 -7.63 -2.90 -5.25
CA LEU A 150 -8.30 -2.18 -4.19
C LEU A 150 -9.55 -2.93 -3.78
N SER A 151 -9.75 -3.12 -2.49
CA SER A 151 -10.92 -3.83 -1.94
C SER A 151 -11.48 -3.09 -0.74
N LEU A 152 -12.80 -2.86 -0.76
CA LEU A 152 -13.52 -2.32 0.39
C LEU A 152 -13.52 -3.34 1.53
N GLN A 153 -13.08 -2.91 2.71
CA GLN A 153 -12.99 -3.75 3.88
C GLN A 153 -14.11 -3.47 4.87
N ARG A 154 -14.64 -4.53 5.47
CA ARG A 154 -15.55 -4.41 6.61
C ARG A 154 -14.74 -4.02 7.84
N MET A 155 -15.29 -3.14 8.67
CA MET A 155 -14.73 -2.87 9.98
C MET A 155 -15.82 -2.83 11.05
N SER A 156 -15.52 -3.35 12.23
CA SER A 156 -16.44 -3.28 13.36
C SER A 156 -16.47 -1.85 13.92
N ALA A 157 -17.62 -1.48 14.49
CA ALA A 157 -17.79 -0.20 15.18
C ALA A 157 -16.77 -0.04 16.34
N GLU A 158 -16.41 -1.14 17.00
CA GLU A 158 -15.40 -1.14 18.06
C GLU A 158 -14.02 -0.74 17.54
N THR A 159 -13.54 -1.39 16.46
CA THR A 159 -12.23 -1.05 15.87
C THR A 159 -12.23 0.38 15.35
N LEU A 160 -13.34 0.83 14.74
CA LEU A 160 -13.48 2.20 14.29
C LEU A 160 -13.41 3.19 15.46
N SER A 161 -14.12 2.92 16.56
CA SER A 161 -14.07 3.74 17.77
C SER A 161 -12.66 3.80 18.37
N LYS A 162 -11.92 2.69 18.38
CA LYS A 162 -10.54 2.65 18.86
C LYS A 162 -9.61 3.48 17.98
N LEU A 163 -9.74 3.37 16.65
CA LEU A 163 -8.93 4.13 15.71
C LEU A 163 -9.15 5.64 15.88
N TRP A 164 -10.40 6.06 16.00
CA TRP A 164 -10.75 7.47 16.26
C TRP A 164 -10.31 7.97 17.63
N SER A 165 -10.21 7.10 18.63
CA SER A 165 -9.68 7.47 19.95
C SER A 165 -8.18 7.81 19.91
N VAL A 166 -7.43 7.21 18.97
CA VAL A 166 -6.01 7.53 18.74
C VAL A 166 -5.86 8.83 17.95
N LEU A 167 -6.81 9.16 17.07
CA LEU A 167 -6.85 10.39 16.28
C LEU A 167 -7.45 11.57 17.07
N PHE A 168 -7.03 11.74 18.33
CA PHE A 168 -7.62 12.67 19.32
C PHE A 168 -7.72 14.15 18.89
N GLN A 169 -7.02 14.54 17.82
CA GLN A 169 -7.00 15.90 17.32
C GLN A 169 -8.10 16.22 16.31
N ALA A 170 -8.92 15.25 15.88
CA ALA A 170 -9.99 15.46 14.91
C ALA A 170 -11.34 14.93 15.43
N PRO A 171 -12.47 15.62 15.14
CA PRO A 171 -13.78 15.05 15.37
C PRO A 171 -13.98 13.80 14.49
N TYR A 172 -14.85 12.90 14.95
CA TYR A 172 -15.26 11.76 14.13
C TYR A 172 -15.84 12.24 12.80
N ALA A 173 -15.42 11.61 11.71
CA ALA A 173 -15.92 11.88 10.36
C ALA A 173 -16.41 10.60 9.68
N LEU A 174 -17.29 10.76 8.69
CA LEU A 174 -17.73 9.66 7.82
C LEU A 174 -16.49 8.96 7.22
N SER A 175 -16.44 7.62 7.33
CA SER A 175 -15.22 6.85 7.10
C SER A 175 -15.47 5.52 6.37
N VAL A 176 -14.54 5.09 5.52
CA VAL A 176 -14.48 3.73 4.96
C VAL A 176 -13.06 3.18 4.90
N PHE A 177 -12.94 1.85 4.79
CA PHE A 177 -11.65 1.13 4.79
C PHE A 177 -11.38 0.52 3.43
N TYR A 178 -10.18 0.76 2.90
CA TYR A 178 -9.71 0.12 1.69
C TYR A 178 -8.40 -0.61 1.94
N GLN A 179 -8.30 -1.81 1.38
CA GLN A 179 -7.06 -2.56 1.29
C GLN A 179 -6.52 -2.45 -0.14
N ALA A 180 -5.23 -2.12 -0.28
CA ALA A 180 -4.50 -2.30 -1.54
C ALA A 180 -3.63 -3.57 -1.42
N SER A 181 -3.91 -4.57 -2.27
CA SER A 181 -3.26 -5.87 -2.23
C SER A 181 -2.95 -6.40 -3.63
N VAL A 182 -1.78 -6.96 -3.93
CA VAL A 182 -0.57 -7.07 -3.12
C VAL A 182 0.43 -6.01 -3.56
N VAL A 183 1.10 -5.35 -2.63
CA VAL A 183 2.25 -4.47 -2.92
C VAL A 183 3.52 -5.23 -2.57
N VAL A 184 4.34 -5.50 -3.58
CA VAL A 184 5.63 -6.17 -3.44
C VAL A 184 6.72 -5.11 -3.42
N LEU A 185 7.74 -5.28 -2.59
CA LEU A 185 8.94 -4.46 -2.61
C LEU A 185 10.15 -5.37 -2.79
N ASP A 186 10.89 -5.19 -3.87
CA ASP A 186 12.16 -5.86 -4.13
C ASP A 186 13.30 -5.03 -3.53
N ALA A 187 14.19 -5.68 -2.78
CA ALA A 187 15.37 -5.04 -2.23
C ALA A 187 16.41 -4.75 -3.33
N ASP A 188 17.04 -3.57 -3.28
CA ASP A 188 18.15 -3.25 -4.16
C ASP A 188 19.46 -3.85 -3.60
N VAL A 189 19.66 -5.14 -3.86
CA VAL A 189 20.85 -5.86 -3.40
C VAL A 189 21.86 -5.95 -4.53
N ALA A 190 23.02 -5.32 -4.34
CA ALA A 190 24.18 -5.52 -5.19
C ALA A 190 24.61 -7.01 -5.14
N THR A 191 24.73 -7.64 -6.29
CA THR A 191 25.11 -9.06 -6.39
C THR A 191 26.59 -9.23 -6.08
N ALA A 192 26.96 -9.42 -4.81
CA ALA A 192 28.26 -10.00 -4.47
C ALA A 192 28.22 -11.51 -4.74
N PRO A 193 29.22 -12.09 -5.43
CA PRO A 193 29.33 -13.53 -5.60
C PRO A 193 29.45 -14.19 -4.22
N ALA A 194 28.59 -15.18 -3.94
CA ALA A 194 28.74 -15.98 -2.73
C ALA A 194 29.95 -16.92 -2.88
N THR A 195 30.74 -17.06 -1.82
CA THR A 195 31.82 -18.04 -1.77
C THR A 195 31.23 -19.45 -1.93
N GLN A 196 31.79 -20.25 -2.83
CA GLN A 196 31.35 -21.64 -3.01
C GLN A 196 31.60 -22.44 -1.73
N VAL A 197 30.70 -23.39 -1.42
CA VAL A 197 30.91 -24.32 -0.32
C VAL A 197 32.12 -25.18 -0.67
N ALA A 198 33.21 -25.00 0.09
CA ALA A 198 34.50 -25.63 -0.22
C ALA A 198 34.57 -27.11 0.17
N ALA A 199 33.74 -27.55 1.13
CA ALA A 199 33.68 -28.94 1.57
C ALA A 199 32.33 -29.24 2.25
N ASP A 200 31.66 -30.30 1.80
CA ASP A 200 30.53 -30.91 2.51
C ASP A 200 31.06 -32.09 3.34
N GLY A 201 31.34 -31.84 4.62
CA GLY A 201 31.78 -32.87 5.57
C GLY A 201 30.61 -33.37 6.41
N VAL A 202 30.03 -34.52 6.05
CA VAL A 202 29.06 -35.22 6.90
C VAL A 202 29.76 -36.39 7.57
N THR A 203 30.09 -36.23 8.87
CA THR A 203 30.66 -37.32 9.66
C THR A 203 29.54 -38.05 10.39
N VAL A 204 29.25 -39.29 9.99
CA VAL A 204 28.32 -40.18 10.70
C VAL A 204 29.11 -41.06 11.65
N THR A 205 28.96 -40.85 12.96
CA THR A 205 29.50 -41.75 13.98
C THR A 205 28.44 -42.74 14.43
N VAL A 206 28.60 -44.01 14.03
CA VAL A 206 27.78 -45.11 14.55
C VAL A 206 28.33 -45.49 15.93
N ARG A 207 27.53 -45.25 16.98
CA ARG A 207 27.87 -45.71 18.33
C ARG A 207 27.61 -47.22 18.38
N ALA A 208 28.67 -48.02 18.42
CA ALA A 208 28.52 -49.44 18.69
C ALA A 208 27.87 -49.60 20.07
N GLY A 209 26.70 -50.22 20.13
CA GLY A 209 26.10 -50.60 21.39
C GLY A 209 26.97 -51.68 22.03
N ASP A 210 27.37 -51.44 23.28
CA ASP A 210 28.05 -52.45 24.08
C ASP A 210 27.18 -53.71 24.13
N ALA A 211 27.73 -54.80 23.60
CA ALA A 211 27.16 -56.10 23.79
C ALA A 211 27.52 -56.59 25.19
N ARG A 212 26.49 -56.62 26.05
CA ARG A 212 26.31 -57.33 27.34
C ARG A 212 26.28 -56.46 28.59
#